data_AF-I3VZM1-F1
#
_entry.id   AF-I3VZM1-F1
#
_cell.length_a   1.000
_cell.length_b   1.000
_cell.length_c   1.000
_cell.angle_alpha   90.00
_cell.angle_beta   90.00
_cell.angle_gamma   90.00
#
_symmetry.space_group_name_H-M   'P 1'
#
loop_
_entity.id
_entity.type
_entity.pdbx_description
1 polymer ?
#
loop_
_entity_poly.entity_id
_entity_poly.type
_entity_poly.pdbx_seq_one_letter_code
_entity_poly.pdbx_strand_id
1 'polypeptide(L)'
;MFFSVGIESPKNASTAFGIIVPAFDQFNYGCVSAADEQADIPVMAREAILSIVEEMIISGAHSVEDITDAGFMFYAANPEYAHCDTWFMIDVDLSEFEGKQQRVNITLPDVLIKRIDGFIQGKRPVYKDRSHFLAQAARRELSSK
;
A
#
# COMPACT_ATOMS: atom_id res chain seq x y z
N MET A 1 3.50 5.18 1.87
CA MET A 1 2.08 4.83 2.08
C MET A 1 1.92 4.49 3.55
N PHE A 2 0.84 4.93 4.18
CA PHE A 2 0.60 4.60 5.58
C PHE A 2 -0.08 3.25 5.75
N PHE A 3 0.43 2.46 6.70
CA PHE A 3 -0.12 1.17 7.12
C PHE A 3 -0.48 1.20 8.59
N SER A 4 -1.64 0.64 8.93
CA SER A 4 -2.06 0.42 10.30
C SER A 4 -1.44 -0.86 10.83
N VAL A 5 -0.78 -0.77 11.99
CA VAL A 5 -0.09 -1.88 12.64
C VAL A 5 -0.75 -2.15 13.97
N GLY A 6 -1.24 -3.38 14.15
CA GLY A 6 -1.77 -3.89 15.41
C GLY A 6 -0.69 -4.64 16.19
N ILE A 7 -0.66 -4.47 17.51
CA ILE A 7 0.29 -5.12 18.41
C ILE A 7 -0.44 -5.97 19.44
N GLU A 8 -0.01 -7.21 19.58
CA GLU A 8 -0.32 -8.06 20.74
C GLU A 8 0.87 -7.96 21.72
N SER A 9 0.64 -7.35 22.89
CA SER A 9 1.68 -7.24 23.90
C SER A 9 2.02 -8.61 24.51
N PRO A 10 3.28 -8.83 24.89
CA PRO A 10 3.71 -10.10 25.45
C PRO A 10 3.00 -10.40 26.78
N LYS A 11 2.57 -11.66 26.95
CA LYS A 11 1.88 -12.12 28.17
C LYS A 11 2.86 -12.42 29.31
N ASN A 12 4.14 -12.64 28.97
CA ASN A 12 5.23 -12.87 29.92
C ASN A 12 6.60 -12.55 29.29
N ALA A 13 7.67 -12.65 30.07
CA ALA A 13 9.03 -12.33 29.65
C ALA A 13 9.64 -13.26 28.58
N SER A 14 8.96 -14.36 28.23
CA SER A 14 9.41 -15.33 27.21
C SER A 14 8.58 -15.28 25.92
N THR A 15 7.66 -14.33 25.82
CA THR A 15 6.87 -14.08 24.61
C THR A 15 7.31 -12.77 23.97
N ALA A 16 7.48 -12.76 22.66
CA ALA A 16 7.72 -11.56 21.87
C ALA A 16 6.43 -10.73 21.71
N PHE A 17 6.57 -9.49 21.24
CA PHE A 17 5.45 -8.70 20.73
C PHE A 17 4.96 -9.32 19.42
N GLY A 18 3.65 -9.54 19.31
CA GLY A 18 3.02 -9.90 18.04
C GLY A 18 2.73 -8.65 17.22
N ILE A 19 2.98 -8.72 15.92
CA ILE A 19 2.76 -7.61 14.97
C ILE A 19 1.83 -8.10 13.86
N ILE A 20 0.79 -7.34 13.54
CA ILE A 20 -0.11 -7.61 12.41
C ILE A 20 -0.35 -6.36 11.59
N VAL A 21 -0.42 -6.53 10.26
CA VAL A 21 -0.75 -5.47 9.30
C VAL A 21 -1.95 -5.91 8.46
N PRO A 22 -3.19 -5.54 8.87
CA PRO A 22 -4.43 -6.02 8.25
C PRO A 22 -4.66 -5.64 6.78
N ALA A 23 -3.94 -4.65 6.25
CA ALA A 23 -4.13 -4.13 4.89
C ALA A 23 -4.03 -5.20 3.80
N PHE A 24 -3.40 -6.34 4.11
CA PHE A 24 -3.14 -7.44 3.19
C PHE A 24 -4.16 -8.58 3.26
N ASP A 25 -4.95 -8.66 4.33
CA ASP A 25 -5.86 -9.78 4.58
C ASP A 25 -6.94 -9.88 3.48
N GLN A 26 -7.36 -8.74 2.93
CA GLN A 26 -8.30 -8.66 1.80
C GLN A 26 -7.78 -9.31 0.50
N PHE A 27 -6.47 -9.53 0.39
CA PHE A 27 -5.82 -10.19 -0.73
C PHE A 27 -5.48 -11.66 -0.42
N ASN A 28 -5.98 -12.20 0.70
CA ASN A 28 -5.59 -13.51 1.26
C ASN A 28 -4.09 -13.61 1.61
N TYR A 29 -3.46 -12.49 1.96
CA TYR A 29 -2.08 -12.46 2.47
C TYR A 29 -2.08 -12.08 3.94
N GLY A 30 -1.53 -12.95 4.80
CA GLY A 30 -1.32 -12.64 6.20
C GLY A 30 0.00 -11.91 6.40
N CYS A 31 -0.05 -10.63 6.76
CA CYS A 31 1.15 -9.86 7.10
C CYS A 31 1.32 -9.81 8.62
N VAL A 32 2.09 -10.77 9.13
CA VAL A 32 2.39 -10.91 10.56
C VAL A 32 3.89 -10.94 10.80
N SER A 33 4.31 -10.45 11.95
CA SER A 33 5.70 -10.46 12.39
C SER A 33 5.78 -10.51 13.92
N ALA A 34 6.99 -10.48 14.45
CA ALA A 34 7.22 -10.38 15.88
C ALA A 34 8.49 -9.57 16.19
N ALA A 35 8.56 -9.01 17.39
CA ALA A 35 9.74 -8.30 17.89
C ALA A 35 9.99 -8.66 19.35
N ASP A 36 11.25 -8.89 19.72
CA ASP A 36 11.62 -9.15 21.12
C ASP A 36 11.64 -7.85 21.95
N GLU A 37 12.10 -6.75 21.35
CA GLU A 37 12.13 -5.44 21.97
C GLU A 37 11.11 -4.48 21.35
N GLN A 38 10.51 -3.61 22.19
CA GLN A 38 9.55 -2.61 21.73
C GLN A 38 10.15 -1.67 20.65
N ALA A 39 11.44 -1.39 20.72
CA ALA A 39 12.15 -0.53 19.78
C ALA A 39 12.26 -1.14 18.37
N ASP A 40 12.20 -2.47 18.25
CA ASP A 40 12.36 -3.17 16.97
C ASP A 40 11.02 -3.31 16.22
N ILE A 41 9.89 -3.11 16.90
CA ILE A 41 8.55 -3.22 16.33
C ILE A 41 8.41 -2.48 14.98
N PRO A 42 8.80 -1.19 14.84
CA PRO A 42 8.61 -0.48 13.58
C PRO A 42 9.46 -1.06 12.44
N VAL A 43 10.66 -1.57 12.75
CA VAL A 43 11.56 -2.18 11.76
C VAL A 43 10.98 -3.52 11.30
N MET A 44 10.57 -4.37 12.24
CA MET A 44 9.97 -5.68 11.96
C MET A 44 8.64 -5.57 11.18
N ALA A 45 7.81 -4.58 11.51
CA ALA A 45 6.59 -4.28 10.77
C ALA A 45 6.90 -3.84 9.32
N ARG A 46 7.87 -2.93 9.14
CA ARG A 46 8.30 -2.48 7.80
C ARG A 46 8.79 -3.65 6.95
N GLU A 47 9.64 -4.52 7.49
CA GLU A 47 10.17 -5.67 6.76
C GLU A 47 9.07 -6.65 6.33
N ALA A 48 8.11 -6.94 7.23
CA ALA A 48 6.98 -7.80 6.91
C ALA A 48 6.10 -7.20 5.79
N ILE A 49 5.83 -5.89 5.84
CA ILE A 49 5.08 -5.18 4.79
C ILE A 49 5.77 -5.33 3.44
N LEU A 50 7.06 -5.00 3.37
CA LEU A 50 7.80 -5.05 2.10
C LEU A 50 7.87 -6.48 1.54
N SER A 51 8.03 -7.48 2.41
CA SER A 51 8.08 -8.89 2.01
C SER A 51 6.76 -9.36 1.39
N ILE A 52 5.63 -9.01 2.01
CA ILE A 52 4.31 -9.37 1.48
C ILE A 52 4.01 -8.62 0.18
N VAL A 53 4.38 -7.33 0.09
CA VAL A 53 4.25 -6.56 -1.15
C VAL A 53 5.07 -7.18 -2.28
N GLU A 54 6.30 -7.60 -1.99
CA GLU A 54 7.14 -8.30 -2.98
C GLU A 54 6.47 -9.58 -3.49
N GLU A 55 5.96 -10.42 -2.59
CA GLU A 55 5.27 -11.66 -2.94
C GLU A 55 4.02 -11.39 -3.78
N MET A 56 3.19 -10.43 -3.37
CA MET A 56 1.99 -10.01 -4.11
C MET A 56 2.31 -9.63 -5.55
N ILE A 57 3.40 -8.89 -5.77
CA ILE A 57 3.80 -8.41 -7.10
C ILE A 57 4.43 -9.52 -7.94
N ILE A 58 5.27 -10.37 -7.34
CA ILE A 58 5.87 -11.52 -8.04
C ILE A 58 4.79 -12.48 -8.54
N SER A 59 3.71 -12.66 -7.77
CA SER A 59 2.57 -13.48 -8.19
C SER A 59 1.87 -12.95 -9.46
N GLY A 60 2.01 -11.64 -9.74
CA GLY A 60 1.34 -10.95 -10.83
C GLY A 60 -0.18 -10.78 -10.65
N ALA A 61 -0.74 -11.20 -9.51
CA ALA A 61 -2.17 -11.10 -9.23
C ALA A 61 -2.59 -9.70 -8.77
N HIS A 62 -1.68 -8.96 -8.15
CA HIS A 62 -1.92 -7.65 -7.55
C HIS A 62 -0.80 -6.65 -7.86
N SER A 63 -1.13 -5.37 -7.77
CA SER A 63 -0.22 -4.23 -7.88
C SER A 63 -0.17 -3.44 -6.57
N VAL A 64 0.84 -2.58 -6.40
CA VAL A 64 0.95 -1.71 -5.23
C VAL A 64 -0.29 -0.82 -5.09
N GLU A 65 -0.87 -0.43 -6.21
CA GLU A 65 -2.03 0.46 -6.27
C GLU A 65 -3.34 -0.19 -5.81
N ASP A 66 -3.39 -1.51 -5.75
CA ASP A 66 -4.55 -2.23 -5.22
C ASP A 66 -4.59 -2.15 -3.68
N ILE A 67 -3.43 -1.99 -3.04
CA ILE A 67 -3.31 -1.98 -1.59
C ILE A 67 -4.00 -0.75 -1.01
N THR A 68 -4.94 -1.00 -0.10
CA THR A 68 -5.63 0.05 0.66
C THR A 68 -5.66 -0.30 2.14
N ASP A 69 -5.43 0.70 2.99
CA ASP A 69 -5.50 0.56 4.44
C ASP A 69 -6.79 1.20 4.95
N ALA A 70 -7.64 0.43 5.64
CA ALA A 70 -8.92 0.93 6.17
C ALA A 70 -8.75 1.84 7.40
N GLY A 71 -7.55 1.91 7.97
CA GLY A 71 -7.21 2.73 9.12
C GLY A 71 -7.33 1.99 10.46
N PHE A 72 -6.45 2.34 11.40
CA PHE A 72 -6.31 1.64 12.67
C PHE A 72 -7.59 1.64 13.51
N MET A 73 -8.42 2.68 13.45
CA MET A 73 -9.70 2.71 14.19
C MET A 73 -10.71 1.69 13.63
N PHE A 74 -10.71 1.46 12.32
CA PHE A 74 -11.55 0.45 11.70
C PHE A 74 -11.11 -0.95 12.14
N TYR A 75 -9.81 -1.23 12.06
CA TYR A 75 -9.27 -2.52 12.46
C TYR A 75 -9.39 -2.78 13.97
N ALA A 76 -9.13 -1.79 14.82
CA ALA A 76 -9.28 -1.91 16.28
C ALA A 76 -10.72 -2.22 16.72
N ALA A 77 -11.73 -1.84 15.92
CA ALA A 77 -13.14 -2.14 16.18
C ALA A 77 -13.57 -3.52 15.64
N ASN A 78 -12.76 -4.17 14.80
CA ASN A 78 -13.07 -5.48 14.22
C ASN A 78 -12.73 -6.59 15.23
N PRO A 79 -13.70 -7.47 15.59
CA PRO A 79 -13.46 -8.59 16.50
C PRO A 79 -12.33 -9.54 16.11
N GLU A 80 -12.00 -9.64 14.82
CA GLU A 80 -10.89 -10.46 14.31
C GLU A 80 -9.53 -10.03 14.89
N TYR A 81 -9.34 -8.72 15.08
CA TYR A 81 -8.11 -8.14 15.64
C TYR A 81 -8.24 -7.80 17.12
N ALA A 82 -9.23 -8.36 17.83
CA ALA A 82 -9.44 -8.10 19.26
C ALA A 82 -8.29 -8.57 20.17
N HIS A 83 -7.37 -9.37 19.63
CA HIS A 83 -6.15 -9.79 20.31
C HIS A 83 -5.07 -8.68 20.32
N CYS A 84 -5.18 -7.67 19.46
CA CYS A 84 -4.29 -6.51 19.47
C CYS A 84 -4.74 -5.48 20.50
N ASP A 85 -3.84 -5.11 21.41
CA ASP A 85 -4.10 -4.12 22.46
C ASP A 85 -3.66 -2.70 22.09
N THR A 86 -2.74 -2.57 21.12
CA THR A 86 -2.14 -1.29 20.74
C THR A 86 -2.10 -1.15 19.23
N TRP A 87 -2.30 0.08 18.74
CA TRP A 87 -2.29 0.40 17.32
C TRP A 87 -1.47 1.65 17.04
N PHE A 88 -0.77 1.66 15.91
CA PHE A 88 -0.11 2.84 15.37
C PHE A 88 -0.05 2.76 13.84
N MET A 89 0.44 3.83 13.21
CA MET A 89 0.63 3.89 11.77
C MET A 89 2.10 4.09 11.43
N ILE A 90 2.57 3.43 10.37
CA ILE A 90 3.90 3.65 9.80
C ILE A 90 3.79 4.05 8.34
N ASP A 91 4.68 4.94 7.92
CA ASP A 91 4.86 5.27 6.51
C ASP A 91 5.90 4.33 5.91
N VAL A 92 5.49 3.54 4.92
CA VAL A 92 6.36 2.63 4.18
C VAL A 92 6.43 3.10 2.73
N ASP A 93 7.65 3.37 2.27
CA ASP A 93 7.89 3.67 0.87
C ASP A 93 7.81 2.37 0.04
N LEU A 94 6.88 2.35 -0.91
CA LEU A 94 6.66 1.25 -1.84
C LEU A 94 7.13 1.58 -3.27
N SER A 95 7.88 2.68 -3.45
CA SER A 95 8.32 3.12 -4.78
C SER A 95 9.18 2.09 -5.52
N GLU A 96 9.91 1.24 -4.79
CA GLU A 96 10.70 0.13 -5.34
C GLU A 96 9.83 -0.92 -6.06
N PHE A 97 8.55 -0.99 -5.68
CA PHE A 97 7.58 -1.97 -6.15
C PHE A 97 6.67 -1.47 -7.28
N GLU A 98 6.66 -0.15 -7.57
CA GLU A 98 5.96 0.42 -8.73
C GLU A 98 6.57 -0.05 -10.07
N GLY A 99 7.72 -0.72 -10.01
CA GLY A 99 8.49 -1.15 -11.16
C GLY A 99 9.25 0.00 -11.80
N LYS A 100 10.22 -0.33 -12.66
CA LYS A 100 10.96 0.69 -13.41
C LYS A 100 10.04 1.36 -14.42
N GLN A 101 9.95 2.69 -14.36
CA GLN A 101 9.26 3.48 -15.38
C GLN A 101 9.74 3.09 -16.78
N GLN A 102 8.83 2.58 -17.61
CA GLN A 102 9.11 2.24 -18.99
C GLN A 102 8.66 3.37 -19.91
N ARG A 103 9.56 3.81 -20.80
CA ARG A 103 9.21 4.80 -21.82
C ARG A 103 8.56 4.08 -23.00
N VAL A 104 7.26 4.32 -23.19
CA VAL A 104 6.50 3.77 -24.32
C VAL A 104 6.29 4.84 -25.40
N ASN A 105 6.31 4.43 -26.67
CA ASN A 105 5.92 5.26 -27.80
C ASN A 105 4.51 4.86 -28.24
N ILE A 106 3.57 5.80 -28.19
CA ILE A 106 2.15 5.57 -28.53
C ILE A 106 1.68 6.59 -29.57
N THR A 107 0.68 6.19 -30.37
CA THR A 107 0.00 7.09 -31.31
C THR A 107 -1.36 7.48 -30.75
N LEU A 108 -1.62 8.79 -30.65
CA LEU A 108 -2.90 9.34 -30.19
C LEU A 108 -3.39 10.41 -31.17
N PRO A 109 -4.71 10.58 -31.35
CA PRO A 109 -5.27 11.68 -32.14
C PRO A 109 -4.80 13.05 -31.63
N ASP A 110 -4.49 13.99 -32.53
CA ASP A 110 -3.97 15.32 -32.17
C ASP A 110 -4.95 16.12 -31.29
N VAL A 111 -6.25 16.04 -31.60
CA VAL A 111 -7.32 16.68 -30.82
C VAL A 111 -7.38 16.11 -29.41
N LEU A 112 -7.13 14.80 -29.24
CA LEU A 112 -7.10 14.17 -27.91
C LEU A 112 -5.91 14.69 -27.10
N ILE A 113 -4.71 14.80 -27.71
CA ILE A 113 -3.53 15.36 -27.05
C ILE A 113 -3.80 16.79 -26.59
N LYS A 114 -4.37 17.65 -27.46
CA LYS A 114 -4.73 19.04 -27.11
C LYS A 114 -5.73 19.09 -25.95
N ARG A 115 -6.72 18.18 -25.93
CA ARG A 115 -7.70 18.09 -24.85
C ARG A 115 -7.07 17.65 -23.53
N ILE A 116 -6.13 16.70 -23.56
CA ILE A 116 -5.37 16.26 -22.39
C ILE A 116 -4.54 17.43 -21.83
N ASP A 117 -3.82 18.14 -22.69
CA ASP A 117 -2.99 19.28 -22.28
C ASP A 117 -3.82 20.39 -21.62
N GLY A 118 -4.96 20.73 -22.23
CA GLY A 118 -5.89 21.72 -21.67
C GLY A 118 -6.45 21.28 -20.32
N PHE A 119 -6.80 19.98 -20.17
CA PHE A 119 -7.29 19.43 -18.92
C PHE A 119 -6.24 19.45 -17.80
N ILE A 120 -4.99 19.07 -18.12
CA ILE A 120 -3.87 19.11 -17.17
C ILE A 120 -3.59 20.55 -16.73
N GLN A 121 -3.57 21.51 -17.66
CA GLN A 121 -3.38 22.92 -17.31
C GLN A 121 -4.45 23.44 -16.35
N GLY A 122 -5.71 23.04 -16.53
CA GLY A 122 -6.80 23.38 -15.62
C GLY A 122 -6.76 22.65 -14.27
N LYS A 123 -5.94 21.61 -14.11
CA LYS A 123 -5.89 20.74 -12.92
C LYS A 123 -4.46 20.41 -12.46
N ARG A 124 -3.53 21.36 -12.59
CA ARG A 124 -2.12 21.16 -12.22
C ARG A 124 -1.85 20.65 -10.79
N PRO A 125 -2.65 20.98 -9.76
CA PRO A 125 -2.47 20.38 -8.44
C PRO A 125 -2.71 18.86 -8.41
N VAL A 126 -3.46 18.33 -9.39
CA VAL A 126 -3.86 16.92 -9.48
C VAL A 126 -3.00 16.15 -10.48
N TYR A 127 -2.62 16.79 -11.60
CA TYR A 127 -1.85 16.16 -12.67
C TYR A 127 -0.56 16.93 -12.94
N LYS A 128 0.56 16.20 -12.92
CA LYS A 128 1.91 16.76 -13.09
C LYS A 128 2.25 16.94 -14.57
N ASP A 129 2.00 15.90 -15.35
CA ASP A 129 2.30 15.83 -16.79
C ASP A 129 1.39 14.80 -17.48
N ARG A 130 1.58 14.62 -18.80
CA ARG A 130 0.82 13.66 -19.62
C ARG A 130 1.00 12.22 -19.13
N SER A 131 2.21 11.83 -18.71
CA SER A 131 2.48 10.48 -18.24
C SER A 131 1.71 10.20 -16.94
N HIS A 132 1.71 11.14 -16.00
CA HIS A 132 0.95 11.02 -14.76
C HIS A 132 -0.57 10.95 -15.01
N PHE A 133 -1.08 11.77 -15.94
CA PHE A 133 -2.49 11.72 -16.35
C PHE A 133 -2.86 10.36 -16.96
N LEU A 134 -2.08 9.87 -17.93
CA LEU A 134 -2.34 8.61 -18.61
C LEU A 134 -2.23 7.41 -17.65
N ALA A 135 -1.24 7.41 -16.75
CA ALA A 135 -1.09 6.38 -15.73
C ALA A 135 -2.30 6.35 -14.78
N GLN A 136 -2.75 7.50 -14.27
CA GLN A 136 -3.97 7.55 -13.45
C GLN A 136 -5.22 7.10 -14.21
N ALA A 137 -5.36 7.49 -15.47
CA ALA A 137 -6.51 7.09 -16.30
C ALA A 137 -6.51 5.56 -16.51
N ALA A 138 -5.35 4.98 -16.83
CA ALA A 138 -5.20 3.53 -16.99
C ALA A 138 -5.51 2.78 -15.68
N ARG A 139 -4.98 3.24 -14.54
CA ARG A 139 -5.27 2.65 -13.22
C ARG A 139 -6.77 2.65 -12.91
N ARG A 140 -7.46 3.77 -13.14
CA ARG A 140 -8.92 3.88 -12.94
C ARG A 140 -9.72 2.93 -13.83
N GLU A 141 -9.30 2.78 -15.08
CA GLU A 141 -9.95 1.85 -16.01
C GLU A 141 -9.75 0.39 -15.56
N LEU A 142 -8.53 0.05 -15.13
CA LEU A 142 -8.20 -1.29 -14.64
C LEU A 142 -8.90 -1.65 -13.33
N SER A 143 -9.13 -0.66 -12.45
CA SER A 143 -9.82 -0.85 -11.16
C SER A 143 -11.34 -0.93 -11.26
N SER A 144 -11.94 -0.58 -12.42
CA SER A 144 -13.39 -0.56 -12.61
C SER A 144 -13.97 -1.92 -13.04
N LYS A 145 -13.31 -3.03 -12.66
CA LYS A 145 -13.73 -4.40 -12.97
C LYS A 145 -14.67 -4.99 -11.94
#